data_AF-A0A661PR98-F1
#
_entry.id   AF-A0A661PR98-F1
#
_cell.length_a   1.000
_cell.length_b   1.000
_cell.length_c   1.000
_cell.angle_alpha   90.00
_cell.angle_beta   90.00
_cell.angle_gamma   90.00
#
_symmetry.space_group_name_H-M   'P 1'
#
loop_
_entity.id
_entity.type
_entity.pdbx_description
1 polymer ?
#
loop_
_entity_poly.entity_id
_entity_poly.type
_entity_poly.pdbx_seq_one_letter_code
_entity_poly.pdbx_strand_id
1 'polypeptide(L)'
;QGTLFQDAISYNLGGTYDRTETDEDQGDGNNFSGYGRLAYNLPFFHDLLNPTLGVDFTYNRAKQESADAQKESLIMGTLTTRMPFSF
;
A
#
# COMPACT_ATOMS: atom_id res chain seq x y z
N GLN A 1 27.98 -4.55 -16.13
CA GLN A 1 27.68 -4.77 -14.70
C GLN A 1 26.66 -3.69 -14.29
N GLY A 2 25.37 -4.01 -14.27
CA GLY A 2 24.31 -3.02 -14.02
C GLY A 2 23.04 -3.58 -13.41
N THR A 3 23.07 -4.84 -12.96
CA THR A 3 21.88 -5.61 -12.57
C THR A 3 21.59 -5.56 -11.06
N LEU A 4 22.56 -5.18 -10.23
CA LEU A 4 22.44 -5.18 -8.75
C LEU A 4 21.40 -4.19 -8.19
N PHE A 5 21.09 -3.12 -8.92
CA PHE A 5 20.11 -2.12 -8.48
C PHE A 5 18.66 -2.55 -8.70
N GLN A 6 18.42 -3.46 -9.64
CA GLN A 6 17.06 -3.86 -10.03
C GLN A 6 16.40 -4.79 -8.99
N ASP A 7 17.21 -5.52 -8.21
CA ASP A 7 16.73 -6.45 -7.17
C ASP A 7 16.59 -5.80 -5.78
N ALA A 8 17.08 -4.56 -5.61
CA ALA A 8 17.13 -3.88 -4.32
C ALA A 8 15.84 -3.12 -4.00
N ILE A 9 15.09 -2.66 -5.00
CA ILE A 9 13.85 -1.91 -4.83
C ILE A 9 12.70 -2.69 -5.45
N SER A 10 11.65 -2.92 -4.66
CA SER A 10 10.38 -3.45 -5.14
C SER A 10 9.28 -2.44 -4.88
N TYR A 11 8.34 -2.34 -5.81
CA TYR A 11 7.17 -1.50 -5.64
C TYR A 11 5.91 -2.27 -6.05
N ASN A 12 4.80 -1.93 -5.40
CA ASN A 12 3.48 -2.44 -5.75
C ASN A 12 2.50 -1.27 -5.70
N LEU A 13 1.69 -1.11 -6.74
CA LEU A 13 0.66 -0.09 -6.83
C LEU A 13 -0.61 -0.78 -7.29
N GLY A 14 -1.73 -0.45 -6.64
CA GLY A 14 -3.02 -1.00 -7.02
C GLY A 14 -4.16 -0.18 -6.43
N GLY A 15 -5.37 -0.52 -6.81
CA GLY A 15 -6.56 0.16 -6.34
C GLY A 15 -7.82 -0.43 -6.94
N THR A 16 -8.95 -0.06 -6.36
CA THR A 16 -10.28 -0.37 -6.88
C THR A 16 -11.07 0.91 -7.06
N TYR A 17 -11.93 0.90 -8.07
CA TYR A 17 -12.92 1.93 -8.28
C TYR A 17 -14.27 1.25 -8.40
N ASP A 18 -15.13 1.50 -7.41
CA ASP A 18 -16.45 0.92 -7.31
C ASP A 18 -17.48 2.05 -7.43
N ARG A 19 -18.26 2.00 -8.51
CA ARG A 19 -19.35 2.92 -8.77
C ARG A 19 -20.66 2.19 -8.56
N THR A 20 -21.47 2.73 -7.66
CA THR A 20 -22.84 2.25 -7.45
C THR A 20 -23.78 3.29 -8.05
N GLU A 21 -24.41 2.92 -9.17
CA GLU A 21 -25.57 3.63 -9.72
C GLU A 21 -26.82 2.98 -9.13
N THR A 22 -27.68 3.77 -8.49
CA THR A 22 -28.94 3.27 -7.92
C THR A 22 -30.10 3.91 -8.65
N ASP A 23 -31.05 3.11 -9.14
CA ASP A 23 -32.23 3.63 -9.84
C ASP A 23 -33.12 4.41 -8.85
N GLU A 24 -33.36 5.67 -9.20
CA GLU A 24 -34.40 6.58 -8.71
C GLU A 24 -34.65 6.55 -7.17
N ASP A 25 -34.05 7.53 -6.47
CA ASP A 25 -34.26 7.92 -5.06
C ASP A 25 -33.22 7.47 -4.02
N GLN A 26 -32.18 6.71 -4.40
CA GLN A 26 -31.00 6.48 -3.54
C GLN A 26 -29.75 7.10 -4.16
N GLY A 27 -29.12 8.03 -3.44
CA GLY A 27 -28.00 8.82 -3.94
C GLY A 27 -26.85 7.97 -4.47
N ASP A 28 -26.26 8.41 -5.58
CA ASP A 28 -25.15 7.72 -6.23
C ASP A 28 -23.91 7.68 -5.32
N GLY A 29 -23.25 6.52 -5.31
CA GLY A 29 -22.06 6.27 -4.51
C GLY A 29 -20.84 6.06 -5.39
N ASN A 30 -19.75 6.80 -5.12
CA ASN A 30 -18.45 6.56 -5.72
C ASN A 30 -17.42 6.21 -4.64
N ASN A 31 -16.86 5.02 -4.70
CA ASN A 31 -15.76 4.61 -3.85
C ASN A 31 -14.47 4.44 -4.66
N PHE A 32 -13.39 5.04 -4.17
CA PHE A 32 -12.05 4.87 -4.71
C PHE A 32 -11.14 4.40 -3.59
N SER A 33 -10.53 3.23 -3.76
CA SER A 33 -9.46 2.74 -2.90
C SER A 33 -8.18 2.66 -3.70
N GLY A 34 -7.08 3.14 -3.13
CA GLY A 34 -5.76 3.08 -3.71
C GLY A 34 -4.76 2.63 -2.66
N TYR A 35 -3.80 1.80 -3.07
CA TYR A 35 -2.69 1.41 -2.22
C TYR A 35 -1.39 1.47 -3.01
N GLY A 36 -0.31 1.75 -2.29
CA GLY A 36 1.03 1.74 -2.81
C GLY A 36 2.01 1.24 -1.77
N ARG A 37 2.98 0.45 -2.20
CA ARG A 37 4.09 0.00 -1.38
C ARG A 37 5.38 0.24 -2.11
N LEU A 38 6.34 0.84 -1.43
CA LEU A 38 7.73 0.91 -1.85
C LEU A 38 8.56 0.15 -0.82
N ALA A 39 9.40 -0.77 -1.26
CA ALA A 39 10.23 -1.58 -0.37
C ALA A 39 11.67 -1.64 -0.87
N TYR A 40 12.61 -1.46 0.06
CA TYR A 40 14.04 -1.48 -0.19
C TYR A 40 14.71 -2.59 0.63
N ASN A 41 15.41 -3.48 -0.06
CA ASN A 41 16.22 -4.53 0.54
C ASN A 41 17.55 -3.93 1.02
N LEU A 42 17.90 -4.16 2.29
CA LEU A 42 19.10 -3.66 2.95
C LEU A 42 20.20 -4.74 2.89
N PRO A 43 21.18 -4.65 1.98
CA PRO A 43 22.15 -5.73 1.72
C PRO A 43 23.22 -5.94 2.81
N PHE A 44 23.33 -5.05 3.80
CA PHE A 44 24.47 -5.01 4.75
C PHE A 44 24.07 -5.09 6.24
N PHE A 45 23.16 -5.99 6.61
CA PHE A 45 22.91 -6.29 8.02
C PHE A 45 23.43 -7.69 8.36
N HIS A 46 24.56 -7.72 9.08
CA HIS A 46 25.37 -8.92 9.33
C HIS A 46 24.60 -10.11 9.95
N ASP A 47 23.60 -9.85 10.80
CA ASP A 47 22.88 -10.90 11.55
C ASP A 47 21.42 -11.10 11.10
N LEU A 48 20.95 -10.32 10.10
CA LEU A 48 19.56 -10.36 9.64
C LEU A 48 19.50 -10.84 8.20
N LEU A 49 18.69 -11.88 7.94
CA LEU A 49 18.44 -12.33 6.58
C LEU A 49 17.47 -11.37 5.90
N ASN A 50 17.97 -10.69 4.85
CA ASN A 50 17.20 -9.83 3.94
C ASN A 50 16.29 -8.81 4.68
N PRO A 51 16.85 -7.87 5.47
CA PRO A 51 16.03 -6.82 6.05
C PRO A 51 15.45 -5.94 4.95
N THR A 52 14.19 -5.59 5.08
CA THR A 52 13.47 -4.75 4.10
C THR A 52 12.85 -3.56 4.81
N LEU A 53 13.13 -2.37 4.31
CA LEU A 53 12.46 -1.14 4.72
C LEU A 53 11.35 -0.83 3.72
N GLY A 54 10.13 -0.72 4.21
CA GLY A 54 8.93 -0.46 3.41
C GLY A 54 8.25 0.84 3.80
N VAL A 55 7.66 1.50 2.81
CA VAL A 55 6.68 2.56 3.00
C VAL A 55 5.40 2.12 2.30
N ASP A 56 4.33 2.03 3.09
CA ASP A 56 3.01 1.66 2.64
C ASP A 56 2.12 2.92 2.68
N PHE A 57 1.39 3.16 1.60
CA PHE A 57 0.43 4.23 1.43
C PHE A 57 -0.92 3.59 1.11
N THR A 58 -1.97 4.04 1.79
CA THR A 58 -3.35 3.66 1.48
C THR A 58 -4.20 4.92 1.47
N TYR A 59 -5.04 5.03 0.46
CA TYR A 59 -5.96 6.14 0.28
C TYR A 59 -7.33 5.62 -0.07
N ASN A 60 -8.30 5.98 0.76
CA ASN A 60 -9.70 5.62 0.56
C ASN A 60 -10.52 6.91 0.47
N ARG A 61 -11.35 6.98 -0.55
CA ARG A 61 -12.29 8.07 -0.75
C ARG A 61 -13.66 7.48 -1.07
N ALA A 62 -14.56 7.59 -0.10
CA ALA A 62 -15.97 7.34 -0.31
C ALA A 62 -16.69 8.69 -0.51
N LYS A 63 -17.27 8.88 -1.70
CA LYS A 63 -18.19 9.97 -1.98
C LYS A 63 -19.60 9.38 -1.99
N GLN A 64 -20.34 9.61 -0.91
CA GLN A 64 -21.80 9.53 -0.90
C GLN A 64 -22.34 10.94 -1.18
N GLU A 65 -23.47 11.06 -1.89
CA GLU A 65 -24.16 12.35 -2.06
C GLU A 65 -24.87 12.83 -0.77
N SER A 66 -24.97 11.99 0.26
CA SER A 66 -25.26 12.44 1.63
C SER A 66 -24.06 13.18 2.21
N ALA A 67 -24.32 14.20 3.05
CA ALA A 67 -23.38 15.22 3.51
C ALA A 67 -22.05 14.75 4.17
N ASP A 68 -21.85 13.45 4.37
CA ASP A 68 -20.71 12.86 5.07
C ASP A 68 -19.77 12.11 4.11
N ALA A 69 -19.19 12.82 3.15
CA ALA A 69 -18.11 12.28 2.33
C ALA A 69 -16.83 12.11 3.17
N GLN A 70 -16.40 10.87 3.42
CA GLN A 70 -15.21 10.55 4.21
C GLN A 70 -13.99 10.36 3.30
N LYS A 71 -12.88 11.02 3.67
CA LYS A 71 -11.56 10.88 3.04
C LYS A 71 -10.60 10.38 4.10
N GLU A 72 -9.99 9.23 3.84
CA GLU A 72 -9.01 8.64 4.75
C GLU A 72 -7.71 8.35 4.00
N SER A 73 -6.60 8.71 4.63
CA SER A 73 -5.27 8.42 4.11
C SER A 73 -4.39 7.92 5.24
N LEU A 74 -3.70 6.81 5.00
CA LEU A 74 -2.77 6.20 5.93
C LEU A 74 -1.41 6.07 5.24
N ILE A 75 -0.36 6.50 5.95
CA ILE A 75 1.03 6.25 5.57
C ILE A 75 1.68 5.49 6.72
N MET A 76 2.26 4.34 6.42
CA MET A 76 2.89 3.46 7.40
C MET A 76 4.31 3.11 6.97
N GLY A 77 5.27 3.22 7.89
CA GLY A 77 6.62 2.72 7.71
C GLY A 77 6.74 1.31 8.29
N THR A 78 7.24 0.37 7.50
CA THR A 78 7.35 -1.04 7.89
C THR A 78 8.82 -1.47 7.83
N LEU A 79 9.38 -1.94 8.94
CA LEU A 79 10.69 -2.61 8.97
C LEU A 79 10.48 -4.11 9.15
N THR A 80 10.85 -4.90 8.14
CA THR A 80 10.76 -6.36 8.21
C THR A 80 12.15 -6.95 8.39
N THR A 81 12.33 -7.77 9.43
CA THR A 81 13.57 -8.51 9.68
C THR A 81 13.21 -10.00 9.83
N ARG A 82 13.98 -10.89 9.19
CA ARG A 82 13.85 -12.34 9.38
C ARG A 82 15.10 -12.82 10.10
N MET A 83 14.94 -13.30 11.33
CA MET A 83 16.00 -13.98 12.05
C MET A 83 15.88 -15.49 11.80
N PRO A 84 16.91 -16.17 11.28
CA PRO A 84 16.92 -17.61 11.23
C PRO A 84 17.10 -18.16 12.66
N PHE A 85 16.03 -18.68 13.26
CA PHE A 85 16.18 -19.48 14.47
C PHE A 85 16.56 -20.91 14.05
N SER A 86 17.71 -21.40 14.49
CA SER A 86 18.03 -22.83 14.48
C SER A 86 17.73 -23.39 15.88
N PHE A 87 16.85 -24.40 15.97
CA PHE A 87 16.71 -25.26 17.14
C PHE A 87 17.66 -26.45 17.02
#